data_AF-A0A2W4YM26-F1
#
_entry.id   AF-A0A2W4YM26-F1
#
_cell.length_a   1.000
_cell.length_b   1.000
_cell.length_c   1.000
_cell.angle_alpha   90.00
_cell.angle_beta   90.00
_cell.angle_gamma   90.00
#
_symmetry.space_group_name_H-M   'P 1'
#
loop_
_entity.id
_entity.type
_entity.pdbx_description
1 polymer ?
#
loop_
_entity_poly.entity_id
_entity_poly.type
_entity_poly.pdbx_seq_one_letter_code
_entity_poly.pdbx_strand_id
1 'polypeptide(L)'
;MRPSHLSLLAAVRLYAPLIVLLALTMLVLRAPGDGVGFVAGIVFAMALLAHALVFGAAEARKAFPPTIARALLAGGLIAVVVSALGVGGALAPRIGEAGLFLVTVAGLHLVFAVLFGRAPTLRDGDAS
;
A
#
# COMPACT_ATOMS: atom_id res chain seq x y z
N MET A 1 -11.27 -26.56 10.70
CA MET A 1 -11.11 -25.09 10.70
C MET A 1 -12.27 -24.45 11.46
N ARG A 2 -12.03 -23.46 12.33
CA ARG A 2 -13.07 -22.86 13.18
C ARG A 2 -13.98 -21.90 12.37
N PRO A 3 -15.30 -21.85 12.62
CA PRO A 3 -16.24 -21.01 11.86
C PRO A 3 -15.89 -19.51 11.85
N SER A 4 -15.17 -19.02 12.86
CA SER A 4 -14.73 -17.62 12.97
C SER A 4 -13.70 -17.17 11.93
N HIS A 5 -12.92 -18.10 11.35
CA HIS A 5 -11.94 -17.75 10.31
C HIS A 5 -12.60 -17.53 8.95
N LEU A 6 -13.74 -18.17 8.69
CA LEU A 6 -14.47 -18.04 7.42
C LEU A 6 -15.08 -16.66 7.24
N SER A 7 -15.59 -16.04 8.31
CA SER A 7 -16.14 -14.68 8.26
C SER A 7 -15.06 -13.63 8.00
N LEU A 8 -13.85 -13.81 8.55
CA LEU A 8 -12.71 -12.92 8.35
C LEU A 8 -12.19 -12.96 6.90
N LEU A 9 -12.06 -14.14 6.31
CA LEU A 9 -11.68 -14.28 4.90
C LEU A 9 -12.69 -13.61 3.96
N ALA A 10 -13.98 -13.84 4.20
CA ALA A 10 -15.06 -13.26 3.40
C ALA A 10 -15.08 -11.72 3.53
N ALA A 11 -14.93 -11.21 4.75
CA ALA A 11 -14.87 -9.78 5.02
C ALA A 11 -13.68 -9.14 4.29
N VAL A 12 -12.47 -9.69 4.42
CA VAL A 12 -11.27 -9.08 3.81
C VAL A 12 -11.31 -9.13 2.28
N ARG A 13 -11.85 -10.20 1.68
CA ARG A 13 -12.08 -10.26 0.23
C ARG A 13 -12.99 -9.15 -0.28
N LEU A 14 -13.99 -8.74 0.52
CA LEU A 14 -14.90 -7.66 0.17
C LEU A 14 -14.31 -6.27 0.50
N TYR A 15 -13.73 -6.11 1.68
CA TYR A 15 -13.25 -4.81 2.16
C TYR A 15 -11.93 -4.38 1.55
N ALA A 16 -10.99 -5.30 1.27
CA ALA A 16 -9.71 -4.93 0.65
C ALA A 16 -9.88 -4.15 -0.68
N PRO A 17 -10.68 -4.61 -1.66
CA PRO A 17 -10.88 -3.84 -2.89
C PRO A 17 -11.64 -2.52 -2.64
N LEU A 18 -12.56 -2.46 -1.68
CA LEU A 18 -13.26 -1.22 -1.30
C LEU A 18 -12.31 -0.19 -0.67
N ILE A 19 -11.39 -0.62 0.19
CA ILE A 19 -10.37 0.24 0.81
C ILE A 19 -9.40 0.76 -0.26
N VAL A 20 -9.00 -0.11 -1.21
CA VAL A 20 -8.18 0.30 -2.36
C VAL A 20 -8.92 1.33 -3.20
N LEU A 21 -10.20 1.10 -3.51
CA LEU A 21 -11.02 2.04 -4.27
C LEU A 21 -11.14 3.39 -3.55
N LEU A 22 -11.35 3.37 -2.23
CA LEU A 22 -11.39 4.58 -1.39
C LEU A 22 -10.06 5.35 -1.46
N ALA A 23 -8.92 4.66 -1.36
CA ALA A 23 -7.62 5.31 -1.45
C ALA A 23 -7.41 5.97 -2.83
N LEU A 24 -7.76 5.27 -3.91
CA LEU A 24 -7.62 5.79 -5.27
C LEU A 24 -8.58 6.94 -5.54
N THR A 25 -9.81 6.89 -5.01
CA THR A 25 -10.77 8.00 -5.16
C THR A 25 -10.31 9.23 -4.39
N MET A 26 -9.73 9.07 -3.19
CA MET A 26 -9.11 10.18 -2.46
C MET A 26 -8.01 10.82 -3.30
N LEU A 27 -7.10 10.02 -3.85
CA LEU A 27 -5.97 10.50 -4.65
C LEU A 27 -6.40 11.26 -5.92
N VAL A 28 -7.46 10.81 -6.59
CA VAL A 28 -7.88 11.38 -7.90
C VAL A 28 -8.87 12.54 -7.75
N LEU A 29 -9.82 12.44 -6.82
CA LEU A 29 -10.95 13.36 -6.75
C LEU A 29 -10.69 14.58 -5.86
N ARG A 30 -9.75 14.50 -4.91
CA ARG A 30 -9.42 15.66 -4.07
C ARG A 30 -8.49 16.62 -4.79
N ALA A 31 -8.56 17.89 -4.37
CA ALA A 31 -7.61 18.89 -4.80
C ALA A 31 -6.21 18.53 -4.29
N PRO A 32 -5.16 18.68 -5.13
CA PRO A 32 -3.79 18.43 -4.70
C PRO A 32 -3.29 19.58 -3.82
N GLY A 33 -2.46 19.27 -2.81
CA GLY A 33 -1.84 20.25 -1.92
C GLY A 33 -2.19 20.08 -0.44
N ASP A 34 -3.21 19.29 -0.11
CA ASP A 34 -3.65 19.02 1.27
C ASP A 34 -2.97 17.78 1.90
N GLY A 35 -1.97 17.19 1.24
CA GLY A 35 -1.32 15.96 1.70
C GLY A 35 -2.18 14.71 1.48
N VAL A 36 -3.06 14.76 0.50
CA VAL A 36 -4.02 13.70 0.20
C VAL A 36 -3.32 12.40 -0.18
N GLY A 37 -2.21 12.49 -0.91
CA GLY A 37 -1.40 11.36 -1.34
C GLY A 37 -0.85 10.55 -0.17
N PHE A 38 -0.43 11.23 0.92
CA PHE A 38 0.02 10.56 2.13
C PHE A 38 -1.11 9.75 2.78
N VAL A 39 -2.26 10.39 3.00
CA VAL A 39 -3.41 9.74 3.64
C VAL A 39 -3.93 8.60 2.77
N ALA A 40 -4.10 8.83 1.46
CA ALA A 40 -4.49 7.80 0.51
C ALA A 40 -3.50 6.62 0.52
N GLY A 41 -2.20 6.91 0.65
CA GLY A 41 -1.16 5.88 0.72
C GLY A 41 -1.26 5.03 1.99
N ILE A 42 -1.53 5.63 3.14
CA ILE A 42 -1.79 4.89 4.39
C ILE A 42 -3.03 4.00 4.25
N VAL A 43 -4.12 4.53 3.70
CA VAL A 43 -5.37 3.78 3.51
C VAL A 43 -5.14 2.59 2.57
N PHE A 44 -4.41 2.78 1.48
CA PHE A 44 -4.06 1.69 0.57
C PHE A 44 -3.16 0.64 1.25
N ALA A 45 -2.15 1.08 2.02
CA ALA A 45 -1.27 0.18 2.76
C ALA A 45 -2.03 -0.64 3.82
N MET A 46 -3.10 -0.10 4.41
CA MET A 46 -3.99 -0.85 5.31
C MET A 46 -4.69 -2.01 4.59
N ALA A 47 -5.07 -1.84 3.32
CA ALA A 47 -5.63 -2.95 2.53
C ALA A 47 -4.58 -4.05 2.30
N LEU A 48 -3.33 -3.67 1.99
CA LEU A 48 -2.23 -4.63 1.85
C LEU A 48 -1.93 -5.36 3.16
N LEU A 49 -1.93 -4.63 4.28
CA LEU A 49 -1.74 -5.21 5.61
C LEU A 49 -2.86 -6.20 5.96
N ALA A 50 -4.13 -5.82 5.72
CA ALA A 50 -5.26 -6.70 5.93
C ALA A 50 -5.17 -7.98 5.07
N HIS A 51 -4.77 -7.82 3.80
CA HIS A 51 -4.52 -8.96 2.91
C HIS A 51 -3.41 -9.88 3.47
N ALA A 52 -2.29 -9.31 3.92
CA ALA A 52 -1.18 -10.08 4.49
C ALA A 52 -1.54 -10.80 5.80
N LEU A 53 -2.35 -10.19 6.66
CA LEU A 53 -2.80 -10.81 7.91
C LEU A 53 -3.74 -12.00 7.67
N VAL A 54 -4.49 -12.00 6.56
CA VAL A 54 -5.51 -13.02 6.27
C VAL A 54 -4.97 -14.14 5.39
N PHE A 55 -4.17 -13.82 4.38
CA PHE A 55 -3.60 -14.78 3.43
C PHE A 55 -2.15 -15.16 3.73
N GLY A 56 -1.51 -14.49 4.69
CA GLY A 56 -0.14 -14.73 5.08
C GLY A 56 0.89 -13.91 4.30
N ALA A 57 2.11 -13.87 4.83
CA ALA A 57 3.19 -13.05 4.31
C ALA A 57 3.77 -13.56 2.97
N ALA A 58 3.61 -14.85 2.65
CA ALA A 58 4.03 -15.41 1.37
C ALA A 58 3.14 -14.90 0.23
N GLU A 59 1.82 -14.98 0.40
CA GLU A 59 0.85 -14.50 -0.60
C GLU A 59 0.92 -12.97 -0.77
N ALA A 60 1.10 -12.22 0.32
CA ALA A 60 1.30 -10.77 0.23
C ALA A 60 2.55 -10.37 -0.56
N ARG A 61 3.64 -11.15 -0.46
CA ARG A 61 4.87 -10.93 -1.24
C ARG A 61 4.69 -11.28 -2.72
N LYS A 62 3.81 -12.23 -3.06
CA LYS A 62 3.44 -12.52 -4.45
C LYS A 62 2.58 -11.40 -5.03
N ALA A 63 1.59 -10.93 -4.26
CA ALA A 63 0.71 -9.84 -4.67
C ALA A 63 1.46 -8.52 -4.86
N PHE A 64 2.42 -8.22 -3.99
CA PHE A 64 3.25 -7.03 -4.13
C PHE A 64 4.73 -7.33 -3.86
N PRO A 65 5.50 -7.69 -4.91
CA PRO A 65 6.91 -8.04 -4.77
C PRO A 65 7.77 -6.91 -4.21
N PRO A 66 8.74 -7.20 -3.32
CA PRO A 66 9.64 -6.18 -2.76
C PRO A 66 10.42 -5.39 -3.80
N THR A 67 10.74 -5.99 -4.95
CA THR A 67 11.42 -5.32 -6.06
C THR A 67 10.55 -4.22 -6.67
N ILE A 68 9.27 -4.51 -6.89
CA ILE A 68 8.30 -3.53 -7.41
C ILE A 68 8.08 -2.44 -6.37
N ALA A 69 7.93 -2.81 -5.09
CA ALA A 69 7.81 -1.83 -4.02
C ALA A 69 9.01 -0.88 -3.97
N ARG A 70 10.25 -1.38 -4.08
CA ARG A 70 11.44 -0.51 -4.14
C ARG A 70 11.46 0.39 -5.36
N ALA A 71 11.06 -0.12 -6.53
CA ALA A 71 10.98 0.68 -7.75
C ALA A 71 9.93 1.80 -7.61
N LEU A 72 8.76 1.50 -7.05
CA LEU A 72 7.71 2.49 -6.78
C LEU A 72 8.11 3.49 -5.70
N LEU A 73 8.84 3.06 -4.67
CA LEU A 73 9.41 3.95 -3.65
C LEU A 73 10.38 4.96 -4.30
N ALA A 74 11.31 4.47 -5.11
CA ALA A 74 12.28 5.31 -5.81
C ALA A 74 11.60 6.24 -6.82
N GLY A 75 10.67 5.72 -7.64
CA GLY A 75 9.89 6.52 -8.58
C GLY A 75 9.01 7.57 -7.91
N GLY A 76 8.37 7.21 -6.79
CA GLY A 76 7.59 8.13 -5.98
C GLY A 76 8.45 9.24 -5.37
N LEU A 77 9.64 8.90 -4.87
CA LEU A 77 10.59 9.90 -4.36
C LEU A 77 11.03 10.87 -5.45
N ILE A 78 11.35 10.36 -6.65
CA ILE A 78 11.67 11.20 -7.81
C ILE A 78 10.49 12.13 -8.13
N ALA A 79 9.26 11.63 -8.15
CA ALA A 79 8.07 12.45 -8.42
C ALA A 79 7.89 13.57 -7.37
N VAL A 80 8.12 13.28 -6.08
CA VAL A 80 8.11 14.30 -5.02
C VAL A 80 9.17 15.39 -5.27
N VAL A 81 10.40 14.99 -5.62
CA VAL A 81 11.48 15.96 -5.91
C VAL A 81 11.15 16.79 -7.15
N VAL A 82 10.68 16.17 -8.24
CA VAL A 82 10.26 16.85 -9.47
C VAL A 82 9.16 17.87 -9.18
N SER A 83 8.15 17.50 -8.38
CA SER A 83 7.10 18.40 -7.92
C SER A 83 7.65 19.56 -7.10
N ALA A 84 8.56 19.30 -6.16
CA ALA A 84 9.15 20.33 -5.30
C ALA A 84 9.98 21.34 -6.09
N LEU A 85 10.59 20.92 -7.20
CA LEU A 85 11.31 21.80 -8.12
C LEU A 85 10.37 22.61 -9.03
N GLY A 86 9.05 22.44 -8.92
CA GLY A 86 8.06 23.09 -9.80
C GLY A 86 8.08 22.55 -11.24
N VAL A 87 8.79 21.44 -11.47
CA VAL A 87 8.87 20.80 -12.79
C VAL A 87 7.51 20.14 -13.04
N GLY A 88 6.77 20.66 -14.03
CA GLY A 88 5.40 20.26 -14.33
C GLY A 88 4.37 21.38 -14.23
N GLY A 89 4.78 22.59 -13.78
CA GLY A 89 3.91 23.77 -13.76
C GLY A 89 2.63 23.52 -12.98
N ALA A 90 1.48 23.70 -13.62
CA ALA A 90 0.17 23.48 -13.01
C ALA A 90 -0.07 22.04 -12.52
N LEU A 91 0.67 21.05 -13.05
CA LEU A 91 0.55 19.66 -12.64
C LEU A 91 1.47 19.29 -11.47
N ALA A 92 2.42 20.16 -11.10
CA ALA A 92 3.39 19.86 -10.05
C ALA A 92 2.71 19.37 -8.76
N PRO A 93 1.67 20.04 -8.21
CA PRO A 93 0.99 19.55 -7.01
C PRO A 93 0.42 18.13 -7.16
N ARG A 94 -0.13 17.78 -8.33
CA ARG A 94 -0.65 16.42 -8.57
C ARG A 94 0.46 15.38 -8.68
N ILE A 95 1.59 15.74 -9.29
CA ILE A 95 2.77 14.87 -9.35
C ILE A 95 3.31 14.62 -7.93
N GLY A 96 3.34 15.66 -7.09
CA GLY A 96 3.76 15.56 -5.69
C GLY A 96 2.86 14.62 -4.88
N GLU A 97 1.55 14.75 -5.00
CA GLU A 97 0.59 13.88 -4.29
C GLU A 97 0.67 12.43 -4.79
N ALA A 98 0.80 12.21 -6.11
CA ALA A 98 1.02 10.88 -6.67
C ALA A 98 2.34 10.27 -6.17
N GLY A 99 3.40 11.06 -6.11
CA GLY A 99 4.69 10.64 -5.57
C GLY A 99 4.61 10.27 -4.10
N LEU A 100 3.95 11.10 -3.30
CA LEU A 100 3.74 10.88 -1.87
C LEU A 100 2.90 9.62 -1.59
N PHE A 101 1.87 9.38 -2.41
CA PHE A 101 1.11 8.13 -2.39
C PHE A 101 2.01 6.92 -2.63
N LEU A 102 2.80 6.93 -3.71
CA LEU A 102 3.70 5.82 -4.04
C LEU A 102 4.74 5.57 -2.95
N VAL A 103 5.35 6.63 -2.41
CA VAL A 103 6.32 6.52 -1.32
C VAL A 103 5.69 5.90 -0.09
N THR A 104 4.48 6.34 0.27
CA THR A 104 3.80 5.88 1.48
C THR A 104 3.38 4.42 1.37
N VAL A 105 2.75 4.04 0.25
CA VAL A 105 2.33 2.64 0.00
C VAL A 105 3.53 1.71 -0.04
N ALA A 106 4.53 2.05 -0.84
CA ALA A 106 5.71 1.20 -1.00
C ALA A 106 6.54 1.11 0.28
N GLY A 107 6.72 2.24 0.98
CA GLY A 107 7.46 2.30 2.23
C GLY A 107 6.80 1.46 3.31
N LEU A 108 5.49 1.62 3.53
CA LEU A 108 4.74 0.82 4.50
C LEU A 108 4.77 -0.66 4.14
N HIS A 109 4.58 -1.01 2.87
CA HIS A 109 4.64 -2.40 2.43
C HIS A 109 6.01 -3.04 2.68
N LEU A 110 7.12 -2.32 2.42
CA LEU A 110 8.46 -2.81 2.73
C LEU A 110 8.68 -2.97 4.23
N VAL A 111 8.17 -2.04 5.05
CA VAL A 111 8.19 -2.18 6.52
C VAL A 111 7.43 -3.43 6.94
N PHE A 112 6.22 -3.66 6.42
CA PHE A 112 5.43 -4.85 6.72
C PHE A 112 6.15 -6.12 6.30
N ALA A 113 6.76 -6.15 5.11
CA ALA A 113 7.54 -7.30 4.65
C ALA A 113 8.72 -7.63 5.58
N VAL A 114 9.40 -6.62 6.13
CA VAL A 114 10.47 -6.81 7.12
C VAL A 114 9.91 -7.30 8.45
N LEU A 115 8.82 -6.71 8.94
CA LEU A 115 8.18 -7.10 10.20
C LEU A 115 7.68 -8.55 10.16
N PHE A 116 7.01 -8.94 9.06
CA PHE A 116 6.56 -10.31 8.87
C PHE A 116 7.71 -11.31 8.68
N GLY A 117 8.81 -10.89 8.04
CA GLY A 117 10.02 -11.71 7.97
C GLY A 117 10.66 -12.00 9.34
N ARG A 118 10.39 -11.14 10.33
CA ARG A 118 10.88 -11.29 11.71
C ARG A 118 9.87 -11.96 12.65
N ALA A 119 8.61 -12.11 12.26
CA ALA A 119 7.56 -12.73 13.07
C ALA A 119 7.52 -14.25 12.81
N PRO A 120 8.04 -15.10 13.73
CA PRO A 120 8.13 -16.55 13.49
C PRO A 120 6.75 -17.20 13.30
N THR A 121 5.71 -16.65 13.92
CA THR A 121 4.33 -17.16 13.89
C THR A 121 3.62 -17.01 12.54
N LEU A 122 4.19 -16.25 11.59
CA LEU A 122 3.68 -16.10 10.22
C LEU A 122 4.53 -16.84 9.18
N ARG A 123 5.55 -17.58 9.63
CA ARG A 123 6.45 -18.37 8.78
C ARG A 123 5.83 -19.70 8.35
N ASP A 124 4.84 -20.18 9.09
CA ASP A 124 4.34 -21.56 8.99
C ASP A 124 2.92 -21.60 8.42
N GLY A 125 2.83 -21.41 7.11
CA GLY A 125 1.73 -21.93 6.29
C GLY A 125 2.12 -23.17 5.48
N ASP A 126 3.41 -23.52 5.47
CA ASP A 126 3.98 -24.62 4.69
C ASP A 126 4.24 -25.84 5.58
N ALA A 127 3.19 -26.38 6.20
CA ALA A 127 3.24 -27.69 6.86
C ALA A 127 1.84 -28.32 6.99
N SER A 128 1.27 -28.74 5.86
CA SER A 128 0.41 -29.94 5.74
C SER A 128 0.00 -30.16 4.30
#